data_AF-A0A0D0BFI8-F1
#
_entry.id   AF-A0A0D0BFI8-F1
#
_cell.length_a   1.000
_cell.length_b   1.000
_cell.length_c   1.000
_cell.angle_alpha   90.00
_cell.angle_beta   90.00
_cell.angle_gamma   90.00
#
_symmetry.space_group_name_H-M   'P 1'
#
loop_
_entity.id
_entity.type
_entity.pdbx_description
1 polymer ?
#
loop_
_entity_poly.entity_id
_entity_poly.type
_entity_poly.pdbx_seq_one_letter_code
_entity_poly.pdbx_strand_id
1 'polypeptide(L)'
;MASVETEPDTLTSLLIAQLTLDDISAITSTRKGKARDDSLLTDEQVAFRLFEQENLALVQTLKLARSLQDAIDSDTDVLSRLSAVDVGAVDDRRYAEALSLGQRLPEKTEAQRALETPLMFQFFSLTEDDSEEDSSNDFRLVPAAYLHPASFLPTLSQITPIIFLHSRVECVICGDRFRALSIFKATCEHHYCLDCLRELVQACLGDESLFPLRCCQQPLHVTSVLRLLSADIRRQFEAKSREFSTLPNHRVYCSNPTCSRFLGSSEVDDSLGRRDIHCSDCSTPTCKLCKQRSHPNGNCGENTALIELKALAEREHWQTCPRCSRIIELRYGCYHMTCLCRQEFCYLCAVPWKNCRCPQWEEGRLLDTAARRVEREWGAAVRQEQPMVFQRRVQTWADQLRDNHDCDPHRWLHRTGGGRCEECGDFLPLFLKECRRCHVMVCVRCMRNRM
;
A
#
# COMPACT_ATOMS: atom_id res chain seq x y z
N MET A 1 7.69 63.32 3.79
CA MET A 1 6.55 62.43 3.50
C MET A 1 6.89 61.70 2.20
N ALA A 2 7.65 60.61 2.30
CA ALA A 2 7.93 59.77 1.15
C ALA A 2 6.76 58.79 1.02
N SER A 3 6.03 58.89 -0.08
CA SER A 3 5.02 57.92 -0.49
C SER A 3 5.68 56.55 -0.59
N VAL A 4 5.31 55.65 0.33
CA VAL A 4 5.61 54.22 0.21
C VAL A 4 4.82 53.75 -1.00
N GLU A 5 5.51 53.58 -2.13
CA GLU A 5 4.98 52.81 -3.24
C GLU A 5 4.68 51.42 -2.68
N THR A 6 3.40 51.10 -2.54
CA THR A 6 2.95 49.77 -2.14
C THR A 6 3.27 48.84 -3.29
N GLU A 7 4.40 48.14 -3.19
CA GLU A 7 4.73 47.02 -4.06
C GLU A 7 3.52 46.07 -4.14
N PRO A 8 3.07 45.69 -5.34
CA PRO A 8 1.94 44.79 -5.50
C PRO A 8 2.24 43.44 -4.82
N ASP A 9 1.23 42.85 -4.17
CA ASP A 9 1.39 41.52 -3.58
C ASP A 9 1.76 40.46 -4.64
N THR A 10 2.28 39.31 -4.21
CA THR A 10 2.79 38.28 -5.12
C THR A 10 1.72 37.74 -6.07
N LEU A 11 0.46 37.73 -5.64
CA LEU A 11 -0.70 37.36 -6.44
C LEU A 11 -0.97 38.37 -7.56
N THR A 12 -0.97 39.66 -7.22
CA THR A 12 -1.16 40.75 -8.17
C THR A 12 -0.02 40.77 -9.18
N SER A 13 1.22 40.61 -8.73
CA SER A 13 2.40 40.54 -9.60
C SER A 13 2.34 39.35 -10.56
N LEU A 14 1.88 38.18 -10.09
CA LEU A 14 1.72 36.99 -10.92
C LEU A 14 0.61 37.18 -11.95
N LEU A 15 -0.51 37.79 -11.56
CA LEU A 15 -1.62 38.08 -12.47
C LEU A 15 -1.19 39.08 -13.54
N ILE A 16 -0.47 40.15 -13.18
CA ILE A 16 0.05 41.13 -14.13
C ILE A 16 0.96 40.43 -15.16
N ALA A 17 1.93 39.64 -14.71
CA ALA A 17 2.83 38.93 -15.61
C ALA A 17 2.08 37.94 -16.53
N GLN A 18 1.05 37.26 -16.03
CA GLN A 18 0.22 36.37 -16.85
C GLN A 18 -0.56 37.14 -17.92
N LEU A 19 -1.18 38.26 -17.56
CA LEU A 19 -1.92 39.12 -18.49
C LEU A 19 -1.00 39.71 -19.57
N THR A 20 0.24 40.09 -19.21
CA THR A 20 1.20 40.58 -20.21
C THR A 20 1.58 39.50 -21.23
N LEU A 21 1.69 38.23 -20.82
CA LEU A 21 1.93 37.12 -21.74
C LEU A 21 0.73 36.88 -22.67
N ASP A 22 -0.49 36.99 -22.14
CA ASP A 22 -1.71 36.86 -22.93
C ASP A 22 -1.82 37.99 -23.97
N ASP A 23 -1.45 39.23 -23.59
CA ASP A 23 -1.40 40.37 -24.52
C ASP A 23 -0.34 40.15 -25.62
N ILE A 24 0.86 39.69 -25.27
CA ILE A 24 1.91 39.36 -26.26
C ILE A 24 1.40 38.27 -27.23
N SER A 25 0.72 37.25 -26.72
CA SER A 25 0.12 36.17 -27.54
C SER A 25 -0.98 36.70 -28.47
N ALA A 26 -1.84 37.59 -27.99
CA ALA A 26 -2.89 38.22 -28.80
C ALA A 26 -2.31 39.12 -29.91
N ILE A 27 -1.26 39.89 -29.58
CA ILE A 27 -0.58 40.77 -30.54
C ILE A 27 0.21 39.96 -31.59
N THR A 28 0.83 38.85 -31.19
CA THR A 28 1.60 38.00 -32.12
C THR A 28 0.69 37.18 -33.04
N SER A 29 -0.44 36.66 -32.54
CA SER A 29 -1.40 35.85 -33.31
C SER A 29 -2.18 36.64 -34.37
N THR A 30 -2.38 37.95 -34.17
CA THR A 30 -3.07 38.83 -35.13
C THR A 30 -2.17 39.27 -36.30
N ARG A 31 -0.87 38.98 -36.25
CA ARG A 31 0.07 39.33 -37.32
C ARG A 31 -0.01 38.32 -38.48
N LYS A 32 -0.46 38.79 -39.65
CA LYS A 32 -0.34 38.04 -40.91
C LYS A 32 1.12 38.05 -41.38
N GLY A 33 1.84 36.95 -41.18
CA GLY A 33 3.21 36.77 -41.66
C GLY A 33 3.29 36.87 -43.18
N LYS A 34 3.92 37.93 -43.70
CA LYS A 34 4.26 38.10 -45.13
C LYS A 34 5.73 37.81 -45.44
N ALA A 35 6.47 37.22 -44.51
CA ALA A 35 7.91 36.99 -44.64
C ALA A 35 8.23 35.50 -44.85
N ARG A 36 9.35 35.20 -45.53
CA ARG A 36 9.88 33.84 -45.68
C ARG A 36 10.39 33.32 -44.34
N ASP A 37 10.29 32.02 -44.11
CA ASP A 37 10.69 31.34 -42.87
C ASP A 37 12.16 31.64 -42.46
N ASP A 38 13.04 31.85 -43.44
CA ASP A 38 14.48 32.15 -43.23
C ASP A 38 14.81 33.64 -43.00
N SER A 39 13.80 34.51 -42.84
CA SER A 39 14.05 35.95 -42.67
C SER A 39 14.46 36.31 -41.24
N LEU A 40 15.46 37.20 -41.12
CA LEU A 40 15.87 37.75 -39.83
C LEU A 40 14.67 38.45 -39.16
N LEU A 41 14.52 38.22 -37.85
CA LEU A 41 13.48 38.84 -37.05
C LEU A 41 13.63 40.36 -37.07
N THR A 42 12.51 41.07 -37.13
CA THR A 42 12.53 42.52 -36.95
C THR A 42 12.87 42.87 -35.51
N ASP A 43 13.45 44.05 -35.28
CA ASP A 43 13.76 44.55 -33.93
C ASP A 43 12.54 44.50 -33.00
N GLU A 44 11.35 44.75 -33.54
CA GLU A 44 10.09 44.63 -32.83
C GLU A 44 9.78 43.18 -32.41
N GLN A 45 9.99 42.21 -33.30
CA GLN A 45 9.81 40.78 -32.98
C GLN A 45 10.82 40.29 -31.94
N VAL A 46 12.06 40.80 -32.00
CA VAL A 46 13.09 40.53 -30.99
C VAL A 46 12.67 41.11 -29.64
N ALA A 47 12.16 42.35 -29.62
CA ALA A 47 11.67 42.99 -28.40
C ALA A 47 10.52 42.21 -27.76
N PHE A 48 9.51 41.79 -28.53
CA PHE A 48 8.42 40.96 -28.00
C PHE A 48 8.91 39.62 -27.46
N ARG A 49 9.86 38.96 -28.13
CA ARG A 49 10.43 37.69 -27.66
C ARG A 49 11.20 37.86 -26.35
N LEU A 50 12.02 38.90 -26.24
CA LEU A 50 12.76 39.17 -25.01
C LEU A 50 11.80 39.50 -23.85
N PHE A 51 10.78 40.30 -24.12
CA PHE A 51 9.76 40.66 -23.14
C PHE A 51 8.91 39.44 -22.71
N GLU A 52 8.60 38.52 -23.63
CA GLU A 52 7.97 37.25 -23.33
C GLU A 52 8.85 36.38 -22.42
N GLN A 53 10.14 36.26 -22.73
CA GLN A 53 11.09 35.49 -21.93
C GLN A 53 11.23 36.03 -20.50
N GLU A 54 11.30 37.35 -20.34
CA GLU A 54 11.36 38.00 -19.03
C GLU A 54 10.09 37.73 -18.20
N ASN A 55 8.91 37.88 -18.80
CA ASN A 55 7.65 37.65 -18.10
C ASN A 55 7.42 36.16 -17.77
N LEU A 56 7.86 35.24 -18.65
CA LEU A 56 7.84 33.80 -18.35
C LEU A 56 8.73 33.47 -17.14
N ALA A 57 9.94 34.02 -17.08
CA ALA A 57 10.85 33.83 -15.96
C ALA A 57 10.27 34.43 -14.66
N LEU A 58 9.61 35.59 -14.75
CA LEU A 58 8.94 36.22 -13.63
C LEU A 58 7.79 35.36 -13.09
N VAL A 59 6.92 34.83 -13.97
CA VAL A 59 5.82 33.92 -13.58
C VAL A 59 6.35 32.67 -12.86
N GLN A 60 7.42 32.06 -13.38
CA GLN A 60 8.03 30.88 -12.75
C GLN A 60 8.57 31.19 -11.35
N THR A 61 9.24 32.34 -11.21
CA THR A 61 9.82 32.79 -9.93
C THR A 61 8.74 33.07 -8.90
N LEU A 62 7.66 33.77 -9.30
CA LEU A 62 6.54 34.07 -8.40
C LEU A 62 5.76 32.82 -8.00
N LYS A 63 5.59 31.85 -8.90
CA LYS A 63 5.00 30.54 -8.57
C LYS A 63 5.84 29.78 -7.55
N LEU A 64 7.16 29.78 -7.72
CA LEU A 64 8.08 29.14 -6.76
C LEU A 64 8.03 29.84 -5.39
N ALA A 65 8.07 31.18 -5.38
CA ALA A 65 7.99 31.96 -4.14
C ALA A 65 6.69 31.69 -3.39
N ARG A 66 5.56 31.61 -4.09
CA ARG A 66 4.27 31.25 -3.50
C ARG A 66 4.26 29.83 -2.96
N SER A 67 4.75 28.85 -3.73
CA SER A 67 4.84 27.46 -3.27
C SER A 67 5.70 27.33 -2.02
N LEU A 68 6.77 28.12 -1.90
CA LEU A 68 7.61 28.14 -0.71
C LEU A 68 6.87 28.75 0.48
N GLN A 69 6.14 29.85 0.25
CA GLN A 69 5.32 30.48 1.28
C GLN A 69 4.23 29.53 1.79
N ASP A 70 3.50 28.87 0.89
CA ASP A 70 2.46 27.91 1.24
C ASP A 70 3.03 26.73 2.08
N ALA A 71 4.24 26.26 1.74
CA ALA A 71 4.94 25.21 2.49
C ALA A 71 5.42 25.70 3.87
N ILE A 72 5.88 26.94 3.98
CA ILE A 72 6.24 27.54 5.27
C ILE A 72 5.00 27.70 6.14
N ASP A 73 3.90 28.19 5.58
CA ASP A 73 2.66 28.42 6.31
C ASP A 73 2.04 27.09 6.79
N SER A 74 2.09 26.04 5.95
CA SER A 74 1.66 24.69 6.37
C SER A 74 2.50 24.14 7.51
N ASP A 75 3.82 24.38 7.46
CA ASP A 75 4.77 23.79 8.39
C ASP A 75 4.99 24.67 9.64
N THR A 76 4.47 25.90 9.67
CA THR A 76 4.73 26.90 10.72
C THR A 76 4.44 26.37 12.12
N ASP A 77 3.31 25.69 12.30
CA ASP A 77 2.93 25.11 13.60
C ASP A 77 3.91 24.00 14.02
N VAL A 78 4.30 23.12 13.10
CA VAL A 78 5.28 22.05 13.34
C VAL A 78 6.65 22.63 13.68
N LEU A 79 7.13 23.60 12.90
CA LEU A 79 8.41 24.28 13.09
C LEU A 79 8.46 25.01 14.43
N SER A 80 7.37 25.70 14.82
CA SER A 80 7.28 26.40 16.10
C SER A 80 7.40 25.43 17.29
N ARG A 81 6.79 24.25 17.18
CA ARG A 81 6.85 23.21 18.21
C ARG A 81 8.22 22.56 18.27
N LEU A 82 8.82 22.22 17.13
CA LEU A 82 10.19 21.70 17.09
C LEU A 82 11.18 22.69 17.72
N SER A 83 11.03 23.98 17.41
CA SER A 83 11.82 25.04 18.04
C SER A 83 11.62 25.06 19.57
N ALA A 84 10.39 24.92 20.06
CA ALA A 84 10.12 24.84 21.50
C ALA A 84 10.74 23.59 22.16
N VAL A 85 10.78 22.44 21.47
CA VAL A 85 11.50 21.24 21.94
C VAL A 85 13.00 21.52 22.06
N ASP A 86 13.61 22.09 21.02
CA ASP A 86 15.04 22.35 20.99
C ASP A 86 15.45 23.36 22.06
N VAL A 87 14.71 24.45 22.20
CA VAL A 87 14.93 25.46 23.25
C VAL A 87 14.75 24.82 24.63
N GLY A 88 13.70 24.03 24.83
CA GLY A 88 13.48 23.30 26.08
C GLY A 88 14.62 22.36 26.43
N ALA A 89 15.18 21.64 25.46
CA ALA A 89 16.33 20.76 25.67
C ALA A 89 17.59 21.53 26.11
N VAL A 90 17.81 22.73 25.54
CA VAL A 90 18.91 23.61 25.98
C VAL A 90 18.68 24.09 27.40
N ASP A 91 17.44 24.46 27.75
CA ASP A 91 17.09 24.95 29.08
C ASP A 91 17.17 23.85 30.15
N ASP A 92 16.72 22.63 29.82
CA ASP A 92 16.83 21.45 30.71
C ASP A 92 18.30 21.12 31.00
N ARG A 93 19.17 21.23 29.99
CA ARG A 93 20.62 21.07 30.18
C ARG A 93 21.18 22.12 31.13
N ARG A 94 20.84 23.40 30.94
CA ARG A 94 21.27 24.50 31.83
C ARG A 94 20.79 24.29 33.26
N TYR A 95 19.55 23.82 33.42
CA TYR A 95 18.99 23.51 34.72
C TYR A 95 19.77 22.38 35.41
N ALA A 96 20.09 21.30 34.68
CA ALA A 96 20.88 20.18 35.19
C ALA A 96 22.31 20.58 35.58
N GLU A 97 22.95 21.44 34.78
CA GLU A 97 24.28 22.01 35.09
C GLU A 97 24.26 22.83 36.38
N ALA A 98 23.27 23.73 36.54
CA ALA A 98 23.11 24.54 37.76
C ALA A 98 22.88 23.66 38.99
N LEU A 99 22.07 22.61 38.86
CA LEU A 99 21.83 21.64 39.93
C LEU A 99 23.12 20.90 40.32
N SER A 100 23.90 20.44 39.34
CA SER A 100 25.15 19.73 39.59
C SER A 100 26.22 20.60 40.28
N LEU A 101 26.21 21.91 40.03
CA LEU A 101 27.12 22.87 40.62
C LEU A 101 26.63 23.43 41.96
N GLY A 102 25.47 22.98 42.46
CA GLY A 102 24.87 23.48 43.70
C GLY A 102 24.46 24.96 43.62
N GLN A 103 24.23 25.47 42.41
CA GLN A 103 23.82 26.85 42.17
C GLN A 103 22.30 27.01 42.29
N ARG A 104 21.85 28.26 42.34
CA ARG A 104 20.41 28.57 42.31
C ARG A 104 19.82 28.13 40.98
N LEU A 105 18.72 27.39 41.04
CA LEU A 105 18.06 26.83 39.86
C LEU A 105 17.41 27.94 39.02
N PRO A 106 17.58 27.92 37.69
CA PRO A 106 16.91 28.84 36.78
C PRO A 106 15.40 28.71 36.85
N GLU A 107 14.68 29.82 36.67
CA GLU A 107 13.23 29.78 36.50
C GLU A 107 12.84 29.16 35.17
N LYS A 108 11.69 28.50 35.18
CA LYS A 108 11.20 27.76 34.02
C LYS A 108 10.81 28.69 32.87
N THR A 109 11.37 28.45 31.69
CA THR A 109 11.11 29.24 30.48
C THR A 109 9.76 28.92 29.83
N GLU A 110 9.31 29.78 28.92
CA GLU A 110 8.06 29.57 28.17
C GLU A 110 8.10 28.29 27.33
N ALA A 111 9.25 27.97 26.71
CA ALA A 111 9.45 26.72 25.97
C ALA A 111 9.28 25.49 26.87
N GLN A 112 9.88 25.50 28.07
CA GLN A 112 9.70 24.41 29.02
C GLN A 112 8.24 24.33 29.51
N ARG A 113 7.51 25.45 29.65
CA ARG A 113 6.08 25.45 30.00
C ARG A 113 5.23 24.89 28.87
N ALA A 114 5.52 25.25 27.63
CA ALA A 114 4.86 24.72 26.45
C ALA A 114 5.03 23.19 26.37
N LEU A 115 6.22 22.66 26.67
CA LEU A 115 6.50 21.22 26.71
C LEU A 115 5.72 20.44 27.78
N GLU A 116 5.20 21.10 28.81
CA GLU A 116 4.33 20.46 29.80
C GLU A 116 2.86 20.39 29.36
N THR A 117 2.48 21.12 28.31
CA THR A 117 1.10 21.09 27.81
C THR A 117 0.86 19.82 26.96
N PRO A 118 -0.17 19.01 27.24
CA PRO A 118 -0.45 17.79 26.47
C PRO A 118 -0.68 18.03 24.97
N LEU A 119 -1.19 19.21 24.63
CA LEU A 119 -1.41 19.66 23.25
C LEU A 119 -0.12 19.73 22.42
N MET A 120 1.03 19.97 23.06
CA MET A 120 2.33 20.09 22.40
C MET A 120 2.72 18.83 21.62
N PHE A 121 2.27 17.66 22.10
CA PHE A 121 2.57 16.35 21.49
C PHE A 121 1.37 15.72 20.75
N GLN A 122 0.24 16.42 20.67
CA GLN A 122 -1.03 15.84 20.19
C GLN A 122 -1.09 15.68 18.65
N PHE A 123 -0.09 16.18 17.91
CA PHE A 123 -0.12 16.31 16.44
C PHE A 123 0.68 15.29 15.63
N PHE A 124 1.26 14.25 16.24
CA PHE A 124 1.75 13.11 15.44
C PHE A 124 0.62 12.18 14.94
N SER A 125 -0.63 12.44 15.34
CA SER A 125 -1.81 11.81 14.81
C SER A 125 -2.50 12.77 13.84
N LEU A 126 -2.15 12.68 12.55
CA LEU A 126 -2.84 13.38 11.47
C LEU A 126 -4.33 12.97 11.48
N THR A 127 -5.20 13.84 11.98
CA THR A 127 -6.65 13.70 11.81
C THR A 127 -6.97 13.79 10.32
N GLU A 128 -7.84 12.87 9.90
CA GLU A 128 -8.53 12.88 8.62
C GLU A 128 -9.24 14.21 8.44
N ASP A 129 -8.99 14.91 7.34
CA ASP A 129 -9.97 15.84 6.81
C ASP A 129 -10.26 15.39 5.38
N ASP A 130 -11.49 14.93 5.23
CA ASP A 130 -12.09 14.35 4.06
C ASP A 130 -13.01 15.44 3.53
N SER A 131 -12.56 16.20 2.53
CA SER A 131 -13.45 17.07 1.78
C SER A 131 -12.94 17.22 0.35
N GLU A 132 -13.62 16.50 -0.53
CA GLU A 132 -13.62 16.69 -1.97
C GLU A 132 -13.99 18.15 -2.32
N GLU A 133 -13.42 18.61 -3.43
CA GLU A 133 -13.66 19.89 -4.06
C GLU A 133 -15.15 20.11 -4.36
N ASP A 134 -15.72 21.24 -3.97
CA ASP A 134 -16.53 22.00 -4.94
C ASP A 134 -16.66 23.50 -4.63
N SER A 135 -16.74 24.24 -5.72
CA SER A 135 -16.65 25.69 -5.87
C SER A 135 -17.72 26.52 -5.15
N SER A 136 -17.30 27.61 -4.48
CA SER A 136 -17.83 29.00 -4.59
C SER A 136 -17.53 29.83 -3.33
N ASN A 137 -17.06 31.06 -3.56
CA ASN A 137 -16.83 32.11 -2.56
C ASN A 137 -18.01 32.29 -1.58
N ASP A 138 -17.75 32.21 -0.27
CA ASP A 138 -18.03 33.33 0.64
C ASP A 138 -17.23 33.18 1.96
N PHE A 139 -16.34 34.14 2.22
CA PHE A 139 -15.44 34.16 3.37
C PHE A 139 -16.11 34.91 4.52
N ARG A 140 -16.51 34.20 5.59
CA ARG A 140 -16.79 34.82 6.89
C ARG A 140 -16.11 34.07 8.02
N LEU A 141 -15.07 34.72 8.55
CA LEU A 141 -14.46 34.43 9.85
C LEU A 141 -15.51 34.50 10.96
N VAL A 142 -15.63 33.43 11.76
CA VAL A 142 -16.18 33.51 13.12
C VAL A 142 -15.08 33.05 14.08
N PRO A 143 -14.68 33.88 15.06
CA PRO A 143 -13.64 33.53 16.03
C PRO A 143 -14.09 32.39 16.94
N ALA A 144 -13.22 31.43 17.18
CA ALA A 144 -13.38 30.38 18.19
C ALA A 144 -13.24 30.96 19.61
N ALA A 145 -14.23 31.73 20.04
CA ALA A 145 -14.57 31.84 21.45
C ALA A 145 -15.75 30.89 21.69
N TYR A 146 -15.73 30.19 22.83
CA TYR A 146 -16.76 29.26 23.32
C TYR A 146 -16.72 27.84 22.77
N LEU A 147 -15.71 27.08 23.18
CA LEU A 147 -15.98 25.74 23.71
C LEU A 147 -15.56 25.71 25.18
N HIS A 148 -16.58 25.78 26.04
CA HIS A 148 -16.44 25.67 27.48
C HIS A 148 -15.92 24.27 27.87
N PRO A 149 -15.07 24.17 28.90
CA PRO A 149 -14.57 22.93 29.43
C PRO A 149 -15.63 22.31 30.33
N ALA A 150 -16.27 21.23 29.90
CA ALA A 150 -17.10 20.45 30.81
C ALA A 150 -17.04 18.96 30.47
N SER A 151 -16.54 18.23 31.45
CA SER A 151 -16.80 16.81 31.70
C SER A 151 -16.35 15.81 30.63
N PHE A 152 -15.04 15.72 30.42
CA PHE A 152 -14.38 14.41 30.45
C PHE A 152 -13.09 14.59 31.25
N LEU A 153 -13.12 14.21 32.53
CA LEU A 153 -11.91 13.82 33.24
C LEU A 153 -11.52 12.45 32.67
N PRO A 154 -10.46 12.30 31.85
CA PRO A 154 -9.79 11.03 31.86
C PRO A 154 -9.12 10.91 33.23
N THR A 155 -9.47 9.85 33.93
CA THR A 155 -8.74 9.32 35.08
C THR A 155 -7.22 9.47 34.88
N LEU A 156 -6.49 9.74 35.96
CA LEU A 156 -5.02 9.85 36.06
C LEU A 156 -4.28 8.54 35.65
N SER A 157 -4.51 8.05 34.44
CA SER A 157 -3.82 6.92 33.82
C SER A 157 -3.30 7.24 32.41
N GLN A 158 -3.52 8.45 31.89
CA GLN A 158 -3.08 8.87 30.55
C GLN A 158 -2.01 9.97 30.55
N ILE A 159 -1.22 10.08 31.61
CA ILE A 159 0.12 10.65 31.47
C ILE A 159 0.94 9.53 30.83
N THR A 160 1.14 9.54 29.52
CA THR A 160 2.22 8.76 28.91
C THR A 160 3.53 9.37 29.41
N PRO A 161 4.29 8.72 30.30
CA PRO A 161 5.54 9.30 30.76
C PRO A 161 6.47 9.49 29.56
N ILE A 162 7.27 10.57 29.58
CA ILE A 162 8.37 10.89 28.64
C ILE A 162 9.28 9.66 28.37
N ILE A 163 9.26 8.66 29.26
CA ILE A 163 9.87 7.33 29.12
C ILE A 163 9.43 6.57 27.85
N PHE A 164 8.18 6.72 27.38
CA PHE A 164 7.69 6.02 26.17
C PHE A 164 8.32 6.54 24.87
N LEU A 165 8.80 7.79 24.82
CA LEU A 165 9.48 8.38 23.65
C LEU A 165 10.83 7.70 23.34
N HIS A 166 11.45 7.09 24.35
CA HIS A 166 12.69 6.32 24.23
C HIS A 166 12.48 4.81 24.19
N SER A 167 11.24 4.34 24.33
CA SER A 167 10.94 2.91 24.28
C SER A 167 11.23 2.36 22.89
N ARG A 168 12.03 1.29 22.85
CA ARG A 168 12.38 0.60 21.61
C ARG A 168 11.60 -0.70 21.48
N VAL A 169 10.83 -0.79 20.41
CA VAL A 169 9.98 -1.93 20.07
C VAL A 169 10.62 -2.73 18.93
N GLU A 170 10.47 -4.04 18.97
CA GLU A 170 11.01 -4.94 17.97
C GLU A 170 10.09 -5.03 16.75
N CYS A 171 10.65 -4.90 15.55
CA CYS A 171 9.95 -5.19 14.31
C CYS A 171 9.72 -6.70 14.20
N VAL A 172 8.47 -7.06 13.97
CA VAL A 172 8.06 -8.46 14.02
C VAL A 172 8.55 -9.29 12.83
N ILE A 173 9.00 -8.64 11.75
CA ILE A 173 9.50 -9.28 10.53
C ILE A 173 11.03 -9.44 10.56
N CYS A 174 11.78 -8.36 10.81
CA CYS A 174 13.25 -8.41 10.79
C CYS A 174 13.90 -8.65 12.16
N GLY A 175 13.19 -8.39 13.27
CA GLY A 175 13.73 -8.52 14.63
C GLY A 175 14.54 -7.30 15.12
N ASP A 176 14.70 -6.26 14.29
CA ASP A 176 15.43 -5.06 14.70
C ASP A 176 14.59 -4.16 15.60
N ARG A 177 15.24 -3.36 16.45
CA ARG A 177 14.59 -2.52 17.46
C ARG A 177 14.56 -1.04 17.06
N PHE A 178 13.35 -0.49 16.91
CA PHE A 178 13.09 0.88 16.48
C PHE A 178 12.41 1.69 17.59
N ARG A 179 12.46 3.03 17.49
CA ARG A 179 11.71 3.90 18.41
C ARG A 179 10.21 3.71 18.18
N ALA A 180 9.41 3.75 19.25
CA ALA A 180 7.95 3.56 19.17
C ALA A 180 7.25 4.56 18.22
N LEU A 181 7.81 5.75 18.02
CA LEU A 181 7.27 6.76 17.09
C LEU A 181 7.58 6.49 15.61
N SER A 182 8.59 5.67 15.31
CA SER A 182 9.08 5.42 13.94
C SER A 182 8.72 4.02 13.42
N ILE A 183 7.71 3.39 14.01
CA ILE A 183 7.29 2.02 13.72
C ILE A 183 5.76 1.98 13.56
N PHE A 184 5.29 1.19 12.60
CA PHE A 184 3.85 1.02 12.39
C PHE A 184 3.30 -0.04 13.36
N LYS A 185 2.19 0.25 14.02
CA LYS A 185 1.48 -0.68 14.90
C LYS A 185 0.24 -1.23 14.20
N ALA A 186 0.18 -2.56 14.04
CA ALA A 186 -0.96 -3.26 13.48
C ALA A 186 -2.10 -3.41 14.51
N THR A 187 -3.31 -3.74 14.04
CA THR A 187 -4.50 -3.97 14.89
C THR A 187 -4.32 -5.12 15.88
N CYS A 188 -3.49 -6.10 15.54
CA CYS A 188 -3.14 -7.23 16.39
C CYS A 188 -1.96 -6.94 17.33
N GLU A 189 -1.65 -5.66 17.58
CA GLU A 189 -0.58 -5.17 18.47
C GLU A 189 0.86 -5.49 18.02
N HIS A 190 1.04 -6.08 16.84
CA HIS A 190 2.34 -6.31 16.22
C HIS A 190 2.93 -5.05 15.59
N HIS A 191 4.25 -4.90 15.62
CA HIS A 191 4.94 -3.71 15.14
C HIS A 191 5.79 -3.98 13.89
N TYR A 192 5.69 -3.14 12.87
CA TYR A 192 6.42 -3.24 11.60
C TYR A 192 7.31 -2.02 11.40
N CYS A 193 8.61 -2.24 11.18
CA CYS A 193 9.45 -1.15 10.70
C CYS A 193 9.00 -0.67 9.31
N LEU A 194 9.30 0.57 8.98
CA LEU A 194 8.86 1.20 7.73
C LEU A 194 9.36 0.44 6.49
N ASP A 195 10.56 -0.13 6.54
CA ASP A 195 11.11 -0.90 5.42
C ASP A 195 10.37 -2.23 5.23
N CYS A 196 10.15 -3.00 6.29
CA CYS A 196 9.38 -4.24 6.21
C CYS A 196 7.91 -3.99 5.80
N LEU A 197 7.32 -2.86 6.20
CA LEU A 197 5.99 -2.45 5.77
C LEU A 197 5.97 -2.10 4.28
N ARG A 198 6.96 -1.32 3.81
CA ARG A 198 7.12 -0.97 2.39
C ARG A 198 7.27 -2.21 1.52
N GLU A 199 8.11 -3.16 1.95
CA GLU A 199 8.29 -4.44 1.25
C GLU A 199 7.01 -5.27 1.23
N LEU A 200 6.23 -5.28 2.32
CA LEU A 200 4.92 -5.95 2.33
C LEU A 200 3.97 -5.35 1.29
N VAL A 201 3.90 -4.01 1.22
CA VAL A 201 3.05 -3.34 0.22
C VAL A 201 3.54 -3.62 -1.20
N GLN A 202 4.84 -3.52 -1.46
CA GLN A 202 5.43 -3.84 -2.77
C GLN A 202 5.17 -5.29 -3.18
N ALA A 203 5.34 -6.25 -2.26
CA ALA A 203 5.02 -7.65 -2.52
C ALA A 203 3.53 -7.84 -2.84
N CYS A 204 2.65 -7.12 -2.15
CA CYS A 204 1.21 -7.14 -2.44
C CYS A 204 0.86 -6.61 -3.83
N LEU A 205 1.66 -5.69 -4.42
CA LEU A 205 1.40 -5.20 -5.79
C LEU A 205 1.60 -6.30 -6.85
N GLY A 206 2.54 -7.21 -6.61
CA GLY A 206 2.85 -8.34 -7.50
C GLY A 206 2.09 -9.62 -7.17
N ASP A 207 1.69 -9.80 -5.92
CA ASP A 207 1.05 -11.04 -5.45
C ASP A 207 -0.32 -10.76 -4.80
N GLU A 208 -1.37 -11.11 -5.55
CA GLU A 208 -2.77 -10.99 -5.16
C GLU A 208 -3.10 -11.76 -3.86
N SER A 209 -2.36 -12.81 -3.51
CA SER A 209 -2.60 -13.58 -2.28
C SER A 209 -2.29 -12.81 -0.99
N LEU A 210 -1.50 -11.74 -1.08
CA LEU A 210 -1.25 -10.81 0.03
C LEU A 210 -2.34 -9.73 0.15
N PHE A 211 -3.35 -9.74 -0.73
CA PHE A 211 -4.41 -8.74 -0.74
C PHE A 211 -5.69 -9.20 0.00
N PRO A 212 -6.25 -8.34 0.87
CA PRO A 212 -5.72 -7.07 1.36
C PRO A 212 -4.60 -7.34 2.36
N LEU A 213 -3.88 -6.28 2.69
CA LEU A 213 -2.82 -6.31 3.68
C LEU A 213 -3.35 -6.82 5.03
N ARG A 214 -2.67 -7.79 5.62
CA ARG A 214 -3.06 -8.42 6.89
C ARG A 214 -1.85 -8.66 7.79
N CYS A 215 -2.13 -8.78 9.09
CA CYS A 215 -1.23 -9.33 10.09
C CYS A 215 -2.03 -10.23 11.05
N CYS A 216 -1.65 -11.50 11.18
CA CYS A 216 -2.33 -12.50 12.03
C CYS A 216 -3.83 -12.60 11.70
N GLN A 217 -4.14 -12.80 10.41
CA GLN A 217 -5.50 -12.81 9.84
C GLN A 217 -6.32 -11.52 10.01
N GLN A 218 -5.81 -10.48 10.68
CA GLN A 218 -6.50 -9.20 10.82
C GLN A 218 -6.07 -8.22 9.72
N PRO A 219 -7.01 -7.47 9.10
CA PRO A 219 -6.67 -6.49 8.08
C PRO A 219 -5.87 -5.32 8.68
N LEU A 220 -4.86 -4.85 7.95
CA LEU A 220 -4.16 -3.61 8.31
C LEU A 220 -4.99 -2.40 7.88
N HIS A 221 -4.95 -1.33 8.68
CA HIS A 221 -5.60 -0.07 8.32
C HIS A 221 -4.87 0.60 7.16
N VAL A 222 -5.41 0.41 5.95
CA VAL A 222 -4.76 0.82 4.69
C VAL A 222 -4.42 2.30 4.71
N THR A 223 -5.31 3.17 5.17
CA THR A 223 -5.10 4.62 5.25
C THR A 223 -3.86 4.96 6.08
N SER A 224 -3.67 4.27 7.21
CA SER A 224 -2.49 4.48 8.07
C SER A 224 -1.21 3.94 7.44
N VAL A 225 -1.27 2.81 6.74
CA VAL A 225 -0.13 2.24 6.01
C VAL A 225 0.31 3.17 4.88
N LEU A 226 -0.64 3.64 4.06
CA LEU A 226 -0.35 4.47 2.88
C LEU A 226 0.24 5.85 3.25
N ARG A 227 -0.10 6.40 4.42
CA ARG A 227 0.51 7.63 4.97
C ARG A 227 2.01 7.53 5.21
N LEU A 228 2.50 6.33 5.43
CA LEU A 228 3.91 6.06 5.72
C LEU A 228 4.72 5.73 4.45
N LEU A 229 4.08 5.70 3.29
CA LEU A 229 4.68 5.31 2.01
C LEU A 229 4.78 6.50 1.06
N SER A 230 5.68 6.40 0.09
CA SER A 230 5.81 7.42 -0.95
C SER A 230 4.54 7.52 -1.80
N ALA A 231 4.30 8.71 -2.36
CA ALA A 231 3.16 8.96 -3.25
C ALA A 231 3.12 7.98 -4.43
N ASP A 232 4.28 7.54 -4.92
CA ASP A 232 4.35 6.58 -6.01
C ASP A 232 3.81 5.20 -5.62
N ILE A 233 4.28 4.63 -4.51
CA ILE A 233 3.79 3.33 -4.01
C ILE A 233 2.30 3.41 -3.68
N ARG A 234 1.85 4.55 -3.14
CA ARG A 234 0.43 4.78 -2.85
C ARG A 234 -0.45 4.67 -4.10
N ARG A 235 -0.11 5.42 -5.17
CA ARG A 235 -0.84 5.37 -6.44
C ARG A 235 -0.87 3.97 -7.05
N GLN A 236 0.25 3.26 -7.00
CA GLN A 236 0.33 1.88 -7.47
C GLN A 236 -0.59 0.95 -6.66
N PHE A 237 -0.59 1.09 -5.33
CA PHE A 237 -1.43 0.30 -4.44
C PHE A 237 -2.92 0.58 -4.65
N GLU A 238 -3.33 1.84 -4.81
CA GLU A 238 -4.72 2.19 -5.09
C GLU A 238 -5.19 1.63 -6.44
N ALA A 239 -4.36 1.71 -7.48
CA ALA A 239 -4.65 1.11 -8.78
C ALA A 239 -4.80 -0.43 -8.67
N LYS A 240 -3.87 -1.10 -7.99
CA LYS A 240 -3.91 -2.56 -7.76
C LYS A 240 -5.05 -2.98 -6.83
N SER A 241 -5.40 -2.16 -5.85
CA SER A 241 -6.53 -2.41 -4.95
C SER A 241 -7.84 -2.49 -5.74
N ARG A 242 -8.08 -1.57 -6.68
CA ARG A 242 -9.26 -1.63 -7.57
C ARG A 242 -9.26 -2.89 -8.43
N GLU A 243 -8.11 -3.27 -8.99
CA GLU A 243 -7.95 -4.51 -9.76
C GLU A 243 -8.28 -5.74 -8.91
N PHE A 244 -7.62 -5.91 -7.76
CA PHE A 244 -7.75 -7.09 -6.90
C PHE A 244 -9.11 -7.17 -6.19
N SER A 245 -9.79 -6.04 -6.00
CA SER A 245 -11.15 -6.01 -5.45
C SER A 245 -12.20 -6.43 -6.47
N THR A 246 -11.89 -6.38 -7.76
CA THR A 246 -12.75 -6.89 -8.83
C THR A 246 -12.58 -8.42 -8.92
N LEU A 247 -13.66 -9.20 -9.04
CA LEU A 247 -13.54 -10.65 -9.18
C LEU A 247 -12.78 -11.04 -10.47
N PRO A 248 -11.89 -12.06 -10.43
CA PRO A 248 -11.06 -12.44 -11.58
C PRO A 248 -11.82 -12.64 -12.91
N ASN A 249 -12.99 -13.26 -12.88
CA ASN A 249 -13.86 -13.46 -14.04
C ASN A 249 -14.47 -12.16 -14.58
N HIS A 250 -14.54 -11.08 -13.80
CA HIS A 250 -15.07 -9.78 -14.23
C HIS A 250 -13.99 -8.78 -14.58
N ARG A 251 -12.72 -9.06 -14.28
CA ARG A 251 -11.61 -8.16 -14.67
C ARG A 251 -11.49 -8.08 -16.18
N VAL A 252 -11.41 -6.86 -16.69
CA VAL A 252 -11.12 -6.55 -18.09
C VAL A 252 -9.72 -5.93 -18.17
N TYR A 253 -8.85 -6.53 -18.97
CA TYR A 253 -7.50 -6.04 -19.25
C TYR A 253 -7.40 -5.59 -20.70
N CYS A 254 -6.50 -4.66 -20.98
CA CYS A 254 -6.23 -4.22 -22.34
C CYS A 254 -5.84 -5.40 -23.22
N SER A 255 -6.52 -5.57 -24.36
CA SER A 255 -6.26 -6.65 -25.31
C SER A 255 -4.89 -6.56 -26.00
N ASN A 256 -4.17 -5.44 -25.84
CA ASN A 256 -2.80 -5.31 -26.32
C ASN A 256 -1.85 -5.99 -25.31
N PRO A 257 -1.17 -7.10 -25.66
CA PRO A 257 -0.35 -7.88 -24.73
C PRO A 257 0.83 -7.09 -24.17
N THR A 258 1.39 -6.12 -24.90
CA THR A 258 2.48 -5.28 -24.39
C THR A 258 2.01 -4.23 -23.39
N CYS A 259 0.71 -3.93 -23.35
CA CYS A 259 0.12 -2.98 -22.41
C CYS A 259 -0.47 -3.69 -21.20
N SER A 260 -1.40 -4.65 -21.41
CA SER A 260 -2.03 -5.48 -20.36
C SER A 260 -2.59 -4.72 -19.15
N ARG A 261 -2.88 -3.41 -19.31
CA ARG A 261 -3.42 -2.56 -18.23
C ARG A 261 -4.81 -3.00 -17.82
N PHE A 262 -5.10 -2.98 -16.52
CA PHE A 262 -6.45 -3.19 -16.00
C PHE A 262 -7.37 -2.02 -16.41
N LEU A 263 -8.48 -2.33 -17.07
CA LEU A 263 -9.44 -1.37 -17.62
C LEU A 263 -10.71 -1.21 -16.77
N GLY A 264 -10.96 -2.14 -15.84
CA GLY A 264 -12.13 -2.12 -14.97
C GLY A 264 -12.84 -3.47 -14.88
N SER A 265 -14.08 -3.43 -14.37
CA SER A 265 -14.98 -4.59 -14.28
C SER A 265 -15.90 -4.66 -15.49
N SER A 266 -16.22 -5.87 -15.95
CA SER A 266 -17.24 -6.11 -16.96
C SER A 266 -18.67 -5.87 -16.46
N GLU A 267 -18.88 -5.85 -15.13
CA GLU A 267 -20.19 -5.60 -14.52
C GLU A 267 -20.51 -4.11 -14.36
N VAL A 268 -19.47 -3.28 -14.24
CA VAL A 268 -19.66 -1.86 -13.96
C VAL A 268 -19.88 -1.16 -15.30
N ASP A 269 -21.07 -0.56 -15.41
CA ASP A 269 -21.47 0.38 -16.44
C ASP A 269 -22.14 -0.23 -17.70
N ASP A 270 -23.35 -0.78 -17.47
CA ASP A 270 -24.35 -1.10 -18.50
C ASP A 270 -25.24 0.11 -18.85
N SER A 271 -25.07 1.23 -18.16
CA SER A 271 -25.93 2.43 -18.29
C SER A 271 -25.84 3.08 -19.69
N LEU A 272 -24.77 2.81 -20.44
CA LEU A 272 -24.50 3.32 -21.78
C LEU A 272 -24.50 2.24 -22.87
N GLY A 273 -24.76 0.97 -22.54
CA GLY A 273 -24.79 -0.14 -23.51
C GLY A 273 -23.50 -0.34 -24.34
N ARG A 274 -22.39 0.31 -23.96
CA ARG A 274 -21.12 0.23 -24.69
C ARG A 274 -20.40 -1.07 -24.34
N ARG A 275 -20.26 -1.92 -25.35
CA ARG A 275 -19.58 -3.21 -25.26
C ARG A 275 -18.06 -3.11 -25.25
N ASP A 276 -17.48 -1.93 -25.48
CA ASP A 276 -16.06 -1.71 -25.57
C ASP A 276 -15.52 -0.64 -24.60
N ILE A 277 -14.28 -0.83 -24.18
CA ILE A 277 -13.51 0.08 -23.33
C ILE A 277 -12.21 0.41 -24.06
N HIS A 278 -11.89 1.70 -24.17
CA HIS A 278 -10.61 2.15 -24.68
C HIS A 278 -9.57 2.23 -23.56
N CYS A 279 -8.37 1.69 -23.81
CA CYS A 279 -7.26 1.86 -22.90
C CYS A 279 -6.81 3.32 -22.83
N SER A 280 -6.65 3.87 -21.62
CA SER A 280 -6.12 5.23 -21.42
C SER A 280 -4.70 5.42 -21.94
N ASP A 281 -3.89 4.36 -21.92
CA ASP A 281 -2.44 4.46 -22.14
C ASP A 281 -2.06 4.19 -23.60
N CYS A 282 -2.78 3.29 -24.29
CA CYS A 282 -2.47 2.89 -25.66
C CYS A 282 -3.66 2.96 -26.62
N SER A 283 -4.80 3.50 -26.16
CA SER A 283 -6.05 3.67 -26.93
C SER A 283 -6.64 2.41 -27.55
N THR A 284 -6.09 1.23 -27.27
CA THR A 284 -6.55 -0.04 -27.83
C THR A 284 -7.97 -0.34 -27.31
N PRO A 285 -8.96 -0.51 -28.21
CA PRO A 285 -10.32 -0.81 -27.82
C PRO A 285 -10.46 -2.30 -27.47
N THR A 286 -11.06 -2.59 -26.33
CA THR A 286 -11.23 -3.95 -25.79
C THR A 286 -12.71 -4.22 -25.53
N CYS A 287 -13.22 -5.36 -25.99
CA CYS A 287 -14.59 -5.80 -25.72
C CYS A 287 -14.74 -6.28 -24.27
N LYS A 288 -15.70 -5.75 -23.51
CA LYS A 288 -15.98 -6.12 -22.10
C LYS A 288 -16.39 -7.59 -21.95
N LEU A 289 -17.08 -8.15 -22.95
CA LEU A 289 -17.71 -9.47 -22.89
C LEU A 289 -16.71 -10.60 -23.18
N CYS A 290 -16.04 -10.55 -24.34
CA CYS A 290 -15.07 -11.58 -24.73
C CYS A 290 -13.64 -11.29 -24.27
N LYS A 291 -13.37 -10.07 -23.77
CA LYS A 291 -12.06 -9.58 -23.33
C LYS A 291 -10.99 -9.58 -24.43
N GLN A 292 -11.41 -9.65 -25.68
CA GLN A 292 -10.56 -9.52 -26.87
C GLN A 292 -10.63 -8.10 -27.42
N ARG A 293 -9.88 -7.83 -28.50
CA ARG A 293 -9.95 -6.56 -29.22
C ARG A 293 -11.40 -6.26 -29.64
N SER A 294 -11.82 -5.00 -29.52
CA SER A 294 -13.20 -4.58 -29.82
C SER A 294 -13.60 -4.95 -31.24
N HIS A 295 -14.85 -5.41 -31.37
CA HIS A 295 -15.49 -5.80 -32.62
C HIS A 295 -16.89 -5.15 -32.69
N PRO A 296 -17.00 -3.85 -33.01
CA PRO A 296 -18.23 -3.06 -32.85
C PRO A 296 -19.46 -3.68 -33.53
N ASN A 297 -19.26 -4.25 -34.71
CA ASN A 297 -20.31 -4.83 -35.56
C ASN A 297 -20.31 -6.37 -35.56
N GLY A 298 -19.44 -7.00 -34.75
CA GLY A 298 -19.28 -8.45 -34.69
C GLY A 298 -19.85 -9.04 -33.40
N ASN A 299 -20.32 -10.28 -33.46
CA ASN A 299 -20.56 -11.06 -32.25
C ASN A 299 -19.24 -11.47 -31.61
N CYS A 300 -19.26 -11.73 -30.30
CA CYS A 300 -18.11 -12.31 -29.62
C CYS A 300 -17.79 -13.68 -30.25
N GLY A 301 -16.64 -13.79 -30.90
CA GLY A 301 -16.14 -15.07 -31.38
C GLY A 301 -15.75 -15.99 -30.23
N GLU A 302 -15.75 -17.29 -30.49
CA GLU A 302 -15.18 -18.26 -29.56
C GLU A 302 -13.68 -18.00 -29.38
N ASN A 303 -13.25 -17.94 -28.13
CA ASN A 303 -11.84 -17.77 -27.81
C ASN A 303 -11.16 -19.14 -27.80
N THR A 304 -10.45 -19.45 -28.89
CA THR A 304 -9.75 -20.73 -29.07
C THR A 304 -8.78 -21.04 -27.93
N ALA A 305 -8.03 -20.04 -27.44
CA ALA A 305 -7.11 -20.22 -26.32
C ALA A 305 -7.84 -20.60 -25.01
N LEU A 306 -9.03 -20.05 -24.76
CA LEU A 306 -9.83 -20.45 -23.60
C LEU A 306 -10.40 -21.87 -23.76
N ILE A 307 -10.76 -22.28 -24.97
CA ILE A 307 -11.23 -23.63 -25.26
C ILE A 307 -10.10 -24.64 -25.03
N GLU A 308 -8.91 -24.36 -25.58
CA GLU A 308 -7.71 -25.20 -25.40
C GLU A 308 -7.33 -25.30 -23.91
N LEU A 309 -7.39 -24.20 -23.16
CA LEU A 309 -7.12 -24.20 -21.73
C LEU A 309 -8.13 -25.04 -20.94
N LYS A 310 -9.42 -24.97 -21.28
CA LYS A 310 -10.46 -25.82 -20.67
C LYS A 310 -10.24 -27.30 -20.98
N ALA A 311 -9.94 -27.63 -22.24
CA ALA A 311 -9.65 -29.01 -22.64
C ALA A 311 -8.39 -29.56 -21.94
N LEU A 312 -7.36 -28.73 -21.75
CA LEU A 312 -6.18 -29.08 -20.95
C LEU A 312 -6.56 -29.30 -19.48
N ALA A 313 -7.36 -28.41 -18.89
CA ALA A 313 -7.81 -28.54 -17.50
C ALA A 313 -8.62 -29.83 -17.28
N GLU A 314 -9.50 -30.20 -18.21
CA GLU A 314 -10.26 -31.45 -18.15
C GLU A 314 -9.36 -32.69 -18.21
N ARG A 315 -8.38 -32.69 -19.11
CA ARG A 315 -7.39 -33.76 -19.27
C ARG A 315 -6.51 -33.95 -18.03
N GLU A 316 -6.04 -32.85 -17.46
CA GLU A 316 -5.16 -32.86 -16.27
C GLU A 316 -5.97 -32.91 -14.96
N HIS A 317 -7.30 -32.98 -15.04
CA HIS A 317 -8.21 -32.97 -13.90
C HIS A 317 -8.00 -31.75 -12.96
N TRP A 318 -7.72 -30.59 -13.55
CA TRP A 318 -7.68 -29.31 -12.86
C TRP A 318 -9.09 -28.82 -12.54
N GLN A 319 -9.28 -28.28 -11.34
CA GLN A 319 -10.59 -27.82 -10.91
C GLN A 319 -10.76 -26.32 -11.16
N THR A 320 -11.99 -25.91 -11.49
CA THR A 320 -12.38 -24.51 -11.64
C THR A 320 -13.07 -24.01 -10.37
N CYS A 321 -12.64 -22.86 -9.85
CA CYS A 321 -13.30 -22.22 -8.72
C CYS A 321 -14.77 -21.90 -9.07
N PRO A 322 -15.76 -22.32 -8.25
CA PRO A 322 -17.18 -22.13 -8.56
C PRO A 322 -17.61 -20.65 -8.53
N ARG A 323 -16.83 -19.78 -7.87
CA ARG A 323 -17.17 -18.35 -7.70
C ARG A 323 -16.56 -17.45 -8.76
N CYS A 324 -15.27 -17.63 -9.06
CA CYS A 324 -14.52 -16.71 -9.95
C CYS A 324 -14.01 -17.37 -11.23
N SER A 325 -14.34 -18.64 -11.47
CA SER A 325 -13.95 -19.41 -12.65
C SER A 325 -12.44 -19.52 -12.90
N ARG A 326 -11.60 -19.25 -11.89
CA ARG A 326 -10.15 -19.48 -11.97
C ARG A 326 -9.87 -20.98 -11.94
N ILE A 327 -9.09 -21.47 -12.90
CA ILE A 327 -8.61 -22.84 -12.95
C ILE A 327 -7.46 -23.00 -11.95
N ILE A 328 -7.51 -24.08 -11.16
CA ILE A 328 -6.63 -24.35 -10.03
C ILE A 328 -6.09 -25.77 -10.20
N GLU A 329 -4.76 -25.89 -10.19
CA GLU A 329 -4.05 -27.17 -10.11
C GLU A 329 -3.84 -27.53 -8.63
N LEU A 330 -4.17 -28.77 -8.25
CA LEU A 330 -3.86 -29.32 -6.94
C LEU A 330 -2.65 -30.25 -7.00
N ARG A 331 -1.47 -29.75 -6.60
CA ARG A 331 -0.23 -30.54 -6.58
C ARG A 331 -0.11 -31.47 -5.38
N TYR A 332 -0.62 -31.03 -4.23
CA TYR A 332 -0.50 -31.75 -2.97
C TYR A 332 -1.50 -31.27 -1.92
N GLY A 333 -1.68 -32.04 -0.85
CA GLY A 333 -2.61 -31.72 0.23
C GLY A 333 -3.98 -32.37 0.04
N CYS A 334 -4.92 -31.97 0.90
CA CYS A 334 -6.28 -32.48 0.91
C CYS A 334 -7.14 -31.80 -0.16
N TYR A 335 -8.39 -32.24 -0.30
CA TYR A 335 -9.33 -31.66 -1.26
C TYR A 335 -9.98 -30.34 -0.81
N HIS A 336 -9.59 -29.78 0.34
CA HIS A 336 -10.03 -28.46 0.79
C HIS A 336 -9.25 -27.37 0.07
N MET A 337 -9.91 -26.65 -0.85
CA MET A 337 -9.30 -25.56 -1.61
C MET A 337 -9.79 -24.21 -1.13
N THR A 338 -8.87 -23.26 -0.95
CA THR A 338 -9.17 -21.84 -0.76
C THR A 338 -8.68 -21.08 -1.99
N CYS A 339 -9.61 -20.57 -2.81
CA CYS A 339 -9.25 -19.76 -3.97
C CYS A 339 -8.72 -18.38 -3.53
N LEU A 340 -7.97 -17.68 -4.39
CA LEU A 340 -7.58 -16.28 -4.18
C LEU A 340 -8.77 -15.32 -4.06
N CYS A 341 -9.94 -15.67 -4.63
CA CYS A 341 -11.20 -14.95 -4.37
C CYS A 341 -11.83 -15.27 -2.98
N ARG A 342 -11.13 -16.04 -2.14
CA ARG A 342 -11.53 -16.56 -0.82
C ARG A 342 -12.71 -17.52 -0.78
N GLN A 343 -13.14 -18.02 -1.93
CA GLN A 343 -14.08 -19.11 -1.94
C GLN A 343 -13.39 -20.39 -1.48
N GLU A 344 -13.92 -21.00 -0.42
CA GLU A 344 -13.56 -22.34 0.02
C GLU A 344 -14.47 -23.37 -0.66
N PHE A 345 -13.89 -24.41 -1.26
CA PHE A 345 -14.64 -25.44 -1.98
C PHE A 345 -13.90 -26.78 -2.02
N CYS A 346 -14.63 -27.86 -2.29
CA CYS A 346 -14.04 -29.17 -2.51
C CYS A 346 -13.46 -29.28 -3.93
N TYR A 347 -12.18 -29.64 -4.06
CA TYR A 347 -11.52 -29.79 -5.35
C TYR A 347 -12.17 -30.84 -6.27
N LEU A 348 -12.80 -31.88 -5.71
CA LEU A 348 -13.41 -32.94 -6.52
C LEU A 348 -14.73 -32.52 -7.18
N CYS A 349 -15.57 -31.79 -6.46
CA CYS A 349 -16.94 -31.51 -6.90
C CYS A 349 -17.28 -30.02 -7.05
N ALA A 350 -16.34 -29.13 -6.73
CA ALA A 350 -16.52 -27.67 -6.74
C ALA A 350 -17.65 -27.13 -5.83
N VAL A 351 -18.23 -27.96 -4.97
CA VAL A 351 -19.24 -27.55 -3.98
C VAL A 351 -18.54 -26.78 -2.84
N PRO A 352 -19.19 -25.76 -2.24
CA PRO A 352 -18.64 -25.08 -1.06
C PRO A 352 -18.18 -26.06 0.02
N TRP A 353 -17.06 -25.75 0.67
CA TRP A 353 -16.40 -26.68 1.60
C TRP A 353 -17.37 -27.14 2.71
N LYS A 354 -17.22 -28.40 3.14
CA LYS A 354 -18.10 -29.09 4.11
C LYS A 354 -19.56 -29.31 3.68
N ASN A 355 -19.93 -29.01 2.43
CA ASN A 355 -21.27 -29.30 1.88
C ASN A 355 -21.29 -30.50 0.91
N CYS A 356 -20.29 -31.38 0.96
CA CYS A 356 -20.22 -32.59 0.15
C CYS A 356 -19.76 -33.82 0.96
N ARG A 357 -20.00 -35.03 0.45
CA ARG A 357 -19.54 -36.31 1.04
C ARG A 357 -18.29 -36.87 0.36
N CYS A 358 -17.55 -36.04 -0.38
CA CYS A 358 -16.32 -36.44 -1.02
C CYS A 358 -15.29 -36.89 0.03
N PRO A 359 -14.41 -37.86 -0.31
CA PRO A 359 -13.28 -38.16 0.55
C PRO A 359 -12.45 -36.89 0.72
N GLN A 360 -11.79 -36.77 1.87
CA GLN A 360 -10.97 -35.60 2.19
C GLN A 360 -9.58 -35.66 1.55
N TRP A 361 -9.08 -36.87 1.31
CA TRP A 361 -7.76 -37.13 0.75
C TRP A 361 -7.85 -38.14 -0.40
N GLU A 362 -6.90 -38.02 -1.33
CA GLU A 362 -6.46 -39.15 -2.14
C GLU A 362 -5.31 -39.84 -1.41
N GLU A 363 -5.33 -41.17 -1.33
CA GLU A 363 -4.33 -41.93 -0.57
C GLU A 363 -2.90 -41.69 -1.08
N GLY A 364 -2.70 -41.65 -2.40
CA GLY A 364 -1.38 -41.35 -2.99
C GLY A 364 -0.85 -39.98 -2.57
N ARG A 365 -1.68 -38.93 -2.69
CA ARG A 365 -1.29 -37.56 -2.31
C ARG A 365 -1.08 -37.39 -0.80
N LEU A 366 -1.83 -38.13 0.02
CA LEU A 366 -1.62 -38.16 1.46
C LEU A 366 -0.23 -38.73 1.78
N LEU A 367 0.12 -39.87 1.18
CA LEU A 367 1.42 -40.51 1.35
C LEU A 367 2.57 -39.65 0.80
N ASP A 368 2.39 -38.97 -0.33
CA ASP A 368 3.38 -38.05 -0.89
C ASP A 368 3.58 -36.81 0.00
N THR A 369 2.51 -36.31 0.59
CA THR A 369 2.58 -35.20 1.56
C THR A 369 3.27 -35.64 2.85
N ALA A 370 2.99 -36.85 3.33
CA ALA A 370 3.66 -37.44 4.48
C ALA A 370 5.15 -37.72 4.19
N ALA A 371 5.50 -38.28 3.03
CA ALA A 371 6.86 -38.51 2.58
C ALA A 371 7.69 -37.24 2.59
N ARG A 372 7.17 -36.15 2.01
CA ARG A 372 7.84 -34.84 2.03
C ARG A 372 8.04 -34.29 3.43
N ARG A 373 7.20 -34.62 4.42
CA ARG A 373 7.42 -34.26 5.82
C ARG A 373 8.58 -35.04 6.42
N VAL A 374 8.61 -36.36 6.22
CA VAL A 374 9.70 -37.21 6.71
C VAL A 374 11.06 -36.78 6.15
N GLU A 375 11.14 -36.51 4.85
CA GLU A 375 12.39 -36.07 4.20
C GLU A 375 12.90 -34.74 4.73
N ARG A 376 12.01 -33.87 5.22
CA ARG A 376 12.40 -32.58 5.79
C ARG A 376 12.86 -32.70 7.23
N GLU A 377 12.28 -33.62 7.99
CA GLU A 377 12.69 -33.91 9.36
C GLU A 377 14.01 -34.70 9.43
N TRP A 378 14.20 -35.66 8.53
CA TRP A 378 15.30 -36.64 8.58
C TRP A 378 16.29 -36.55 7.42
N GLY A 379 16.07 -35.63 6.48
CA GLY A 379 16.84 -35.51 5.25
C GLY A 379 16.35 -36.47 4.16
N ALA A 380 16.51 -36.08 2.89
CA ALA A 380 16.09 -36.90 1.75
C ALA A 380 16.81 -38.26 1.65
N ALA A 381 18.03 -38.34 2.21
CA ALA A 381 18.85 -39.56 2.21
C ALA A 381 18.21 -40.72 2.98
N VAL A 382 17.37 -40.43 3.99
CA VAL A 382 16.73 -41.47 4.83
C VAL A 382 15.89 -42.45 4.01
N ARG A 383 15.34 -42.00 2.87
CA ARG A 383 14.56 -42.84 1.94
C ARG A 383 15.41 -43.99 1.38
N GLN A 384 16.68 -43.73 1.10
CA GLN A 384 17.62 -44.71 0.55
C GLN A 384 18.37 -45.47 1.66
N GLU A 385 18.82 -44.75 2.69
CA GLU A 385 19.64 -45.32 3.77
C GLU A 385 18.84 -46.20 4.74
N GLN A 386 17.59 -45.82 5.04
CA GLN A 386 16.74 -46.50 6.03
C GLN A 386 15.28 -46.64 5.54
N PRO A 387 15.02 -47.41 4.48
CA PRO A 387 13.71 -47.46 3.81
C PRO A 387 12.56 -47.93 4.72
N MET A 388 12.82 -48.90 5.61
CA MET A 388 11.81 -49.40 6.57
C MET A 388 11.41 -48.33 7.60
N VAL A 389 12.38 -47.55 8.08
CA VAL A 389 12.15 -46.46 9.05
C VAL A 389 11.40 -45.32 8.36
N PHE A 390 11.82 -44.97 7.14
CA PHE A 390 11.14 -44.00 6.30
C PHE A 390 9.67 -44.35 6.11
N GLN A 391 9.37 -45.58 5.63
CA GLN A 391 8.01 -46.00 5.37
C GLN A 391 7.13 -46.00 6.63
N ARG A 392 7.65 -46.47 7.78
CA ARG A 392 6.91 -46.41 9.05
C ARG A 392 6.57 -44.97 9.44
N ARG A 393 7.51 -44.04 9.29
CA ARG A 393 7.27 -42.62 9.59
C ARG A 393 6.30 -41.98 8.61
N VAL A 394 6.34 -42.35 7.33
CA VAL A 394 5.37 -41.89 6.34
C VAL A 394 3.96 -42.29 6.75
N GLN A 395 3.75 -43.52 7.22
CA GLN A 395 2.44 -43.96 7.72
C GLN A 395 2.01 -43.17 8.96
N THR A 396 2.89 -42.99 9.94
CA THR A 396 2.59 -42.16 11.13
C THR A 396 2.21 -40.73 10.74
N TRP A 397 2.91 -40.14 9.78
CA TRP A 397 2.59 -38.80 9.27
C TRP A 397 1.27 -38.75 8.50
N ALA A 398 0.96 -39.78 7.72
CA ALA A 398 -0.30 -39.89 7.00
C ALA A 398 -1.49 -39.93 7.98
N ASP A 399 -1.38 -40.69 9.07
CA ASP A 399 -2.41 -40.74 10.11
C ASP A 399 -2.59 -39.37 10.80
N GLN A 400 -1.50 -38.70 11.17
CA GLN A 400 -1.57 -37.35 11.73
C GLN A 400 -2.18 -36.33 10.78
N LEU A 401 -1.91 -36.43 9.48
CA LEU A 401 -2.47 -35.57 8.45
C LEU A 401 -3.97 -35.78 8.29
N ARG A 402 -4.49 -37.00 8.42
CA ARG A 402 -5.93 -37.25 8.38
C ARG A 402 -6.66 -36.45 9.46
N ASP A 403 -6.12 -36.47 10.67
CA ASP A 403 -6.75 -35.84 11.84
C ASP A 403 -6.49 -34.32 11.93
N ASN A 404 -5.29 -33.85 11.57
CA ASN A 404 -4.82 -32.47 11.86
C ASN A 404 -4.53 -31.59 10.63
N HIS A 405 -5.12 -31.89 9.48
CA HIS A 405 -4.95 -31.11 8.25
C HIS A 405 -5.50 -29.67 8.33
N ASP A 406 -6.67 -29.46 8.93
CA ASP A 406 -7.31 -28.14 9.12
C ASP A 406 -6.84 -27.51 10.45
N CYS A 407 -5.54 -27.21 10.56
CA CYS A 407 -4.99 -26.64 11.78
C CYS A 407 -5.23 -25.13 11.88
N ASP A 408 -6.26 -24.72 12.61
CA ASP A 408 -6.53 -23.31 12.95
C ASP A 408 -6.98 -23.20 14.43
N PRO A 409 -6.36 -22.35 15.28
CA PRO A 409 -5.18 -21.53 15.04
C PRO A 409 -3.88 -22.34 15.03
N HIS A 410 -2.95 -21.93 14.17
CA HIS A 410 -1.59 -22.46 14.18
C HIS A 410 -0.80 -22.03 15.43
N ARG A 411 -0.03 -22.96 16.00
CA ARG A 411 0.90 -22.68 17.10
C ARG A 411 2.34 -22.79 16.64
N TRP A 412 2.97 -21.65 16.39
CA TRP A 412 4.28 -21.58 15.74
C TRP A 412 5.46 -21.77 16.70
N LEU A 413 6.45 -22.53 16.25
CA LEU A 413 7.78 -22.67 16.84
C LEU A 413 8.84 -22.10 15.90
N HIS A 414 9.90 -21.54 16.49
CA HIS A 414 11.10 -21.26 15.71
C HIS A 414 11.88 -22.56 15.51
N ARG A 415 12.28 -22.84 14.28
CA ARG A 415 13.13 -23.99 13.93
C ARG A 415 14.55 -23.52 13.65
N THR A 416 15.54 -24.30 14.08
CA THR A 416 16.94 -24.10 13.71
C THR A 416 17.23 -24.77 12.37
N GLY A 417 17.88 -24.05 11.44
CA GLY A 417 18.24 -24.55 10.11
C GLY A 417 17.34 -24.03 8.99
N GLY A 418 17.84 -24.18 7.76
CA GLY A 418 17.18 -23.67 6.56
C GLY A 418 16.16 -24.63 5.94
N GLY A 419 15.44 -24.14 4.94
CA GLY A 419 14.45 -24.91 4.18
C GLY A 419 13.60 -24.04 3.26
N ARG A 420 12.66 -24.67 2.55
CA ARG A 420 11.71 -23.96 1.69
C ARG A 420 10.41 -23.67 2.44
N CYS A 421 9.92 -22.44 2.37
CA CYS A 421 8.59 -22.08 2.84
C CYS A 421 7.52 -22.81 1.99
N GLU A 422 6.55 -23.45 2.63
CA GLU A 422 5.46 -24.17 1.94
C GLU A 422 4.46 -23.24 1.25
N GLU A 423 4.44 -21.98 1.65
CA GLU A 423 3.47 -20.99 1.17
C GLU A 423 4.02 -20.15 0.00
N CYS A 424 5.14 -19.44 0.20
CA CYS A 424 5.75 -18.66 -0.89
C CYS A 424 6.76 -19.45 -1.74
N GLY A 425 7.20 -20.62 -1.30
CA GLY A 425 8.21 -21.40 -2.02
C GLY A 425 9.65 -20.87 -1.89
N ASP A 426 9.88 -19.78 -1.15
CA ASP A 426 11.23 -19.24 -0.96
C ASP A 426 12.09 -20.16 -0.08
N PHE A 427 13.35 -20.32 -0.45
CA PHE A 427 14.33 -20.98 0.41
C PHE A 427 14.92 -19.98 1.39
N LEU A 428 14.76 -20.23 2.69
CA LEU A 428 15.36 -19.40 3.73
C LEU A 428 16.39 -20.22 4.51
N PRO A 429 17.63 -19.71 4.69
CA PRO A 429 18.65 -20.39 5.49
C PRO A 429 18.34 -20.35 6.99
N LEU A 430 17.55 -19.37 7.43
CA LEU A 430 17.11 -19.12 8.82
C LEU A 430 15.67 -18.59 8.82
N PHE A 431 15.05 -18.44 9.98
CA PHE A 431 13.72 -17.80 10.16
C PHE A 431 12.50 -18.58 9.64
N LEU A 432 12.62 -19.90 9.47
CA LEU A 432 11.45 -20.75 9.28
C LEU A 432 10.72 -20.99 10.60
N LYS A 433 9.39 -20.99 10.49
CA LYS A 433 8.45 -21.31 11.56
C LYS A 433 7.78 -22.62 11.25
N GLU A 434 7.65 -23.45 12.27
CA GLU A 434 6.97 -24.75 12.17
C GLU A 434 5.77 -24.77 13.10
N CYS A 435 4.61 -25.22 12.61
CA CYS A 435 3.43 -25.35 13.47
C CYS A 435 3.50 -26.62 14.33
N ARG A 436 3.28 -26.53 15.65
CA ARG A 436 3.31 -27.68 16.57
C ARG A 436 2.23 -28.76 16.33
N ARG A 437 1.22 -28.45 15.53
CA ARG A 437 0.06 -29.33 15.30
C ARG A 437 0.10 -29.94 13.90
N CYS A 438 0.11 -29.09 12.87
CA CYS A 438 0.14 -29.55 11.50
C CYS A 438 1.54 -29.60 10.88
N HIS A 439 2.59 -29.14 11.57
CA HIS A 439 3.98 -29.18 11.10
C HIS A 439 4.24 -28.54 9.73
N VAL A 440 3.35 -27.65 9.30
CA VAL A 440 3.59 -26.79 8.14
C VAL A 440 4.76 -25.87 8.44
N MET A 441 5.67 -25.74 7.48
CA MET A 441 6.82 -24.85 7.57
C MET A 441 6.66 -23.62 6.71
N VAL A 442 6.64 -22.45 7.33
CA VAL A 442 6.48 -21.17 6.63
C VAL A 442 7.48 -20.13 7.10
N CYS A 443 7.79 -19.16 6.24
CA CYS A 443 8.57 -18.00 6.63
C CYS A 443 7.74 -17.07 7.54
N VAL A 444 8.42 -16.20 8.30
CA VAL A 444 7.75 -15.23 9.18
C VAL A 444 6.74 -14.34 8.42
N ARG A 445 7.03 -14.01 7.15
CA ARG A 445 6.13 -13.19 6.31
C ARG A 445 4.84 -13.94 5.97
N CYS A 446 4.93 -15.17 5.47
CA CYS A 446 3.75 -15.99 5.16
C CYS A 446 2.93 -16.29 6.41
N MET A 447 3.60 -16.65 7.51
CA MET A 447 2.98 -16.87 8.81
C MET A 447 2.11 -15.68 9.28
N ARG A 448 2.56 -14.44 9.01
CA ARG A 448 1.88 -13.23 9.47
C ARG A 448 0.87 -12.68 8.48
N ASN A 449 1.23 -12.68 7.20
CA ASN A 449 0.53 -11.91 6.18
C ASN A 449 -0.40 -12.77 5.33
N ARG A 450 -0.33 -14.10 5.43
CA ARG A 450 -1.17 -15.05 4.67
C ARG A 450 -1.96 -16.01 5.56
N MET A 451 -1.39 -16.37 6.71
CA MET A 451 -1.94 -17.37 7.64
C MET A 451 -2.56 -16.77 8.89
#